data_AF-A0A812LKJ3-F1
#
_entry.id   AF-A0A812LKJ3-F1
#
_cell.length_a   1.000
_cell.length_b   1.000
_cell.length_c   1.000
_cell.angle_alpha   90.00
_cell.angle_beta   90.00
_cell.angle_gamma   90.00
#
_symmetry.space_group_name_H-M   'P 1'
#
loop_
_entity.id
_entity.type
_entity.pdbx_description
1 polymer ?
#
loop_
_entity_poly.entity_id
_entity_poly.type
_entity_poly.pdbx_seq_one_letter_code
_entity_poly.pdbx_strand_id
1 'polypeptide(L)'
;EDCVLWQLDRDTFNHIVKEAAEKKRQRYDAFLSKVPLLSSMDAYERSQLSDALKVETFEQGQKVIEEGAAGDKFYIIEEGLCVATKGDTEVMSYAAGDYFGELALINNKPRAATVTAKGD
;
A
#
# COMPACT_ATOMS: atom_id res chain seq x y z
N GLU A 1 10.85 20.48 -38.27
CA GLU A 1 11.14 20.74 -36.86
C GLU A 1 12.08 19.67 -36.37
N ASP A 2 13.02 20.03 -35.49
CA ASP A 2 14.02 19.10 -34.98
C ASP A 2 13.52 18.42 -33.70
N CYS A 3 13.84 17.13 -33.54
CA CYS A 3 13.54 16.36 -32.33
C CYS A 3 14.78 16.28 -31.43
N VAL A 4 14.62 16.61 -30.16
CA VAL A 4 15.65 16.43 -29.12
C VAL A 4 15.28 15.22 -28.27
N LEU A 5 16.16 14.23 -28.21
CA LEU A 5 15.92 12.96 -27.53
C LEU A 5 17.01 12.67 -26.50
N TRP A 6 16.66 11.94 -25.45
CA TRP A 6 17.57 11.35 -24.48
C TRP A 6 17.75 9.87 -24.78
N GLN A 7 18.97 9.36 -24.70
CA GLN A 7 19.25 7.93 -24.84
C GLN A 7 19.97 7.36 -23.61
N LEU A 8 19.81 6.06 -23.40
CA LEU A 8 20.54 5.27 -22.43
C LEU A 8 20.96 3.96 -23.09
N ASP A 9 22.22 3.56 -22.92
CA ASP A 9 22.70 2.30 -23.49
C ASP A 9 22.15 1.08 -22.72
N ARG A 10 22.25 -0.09 -23.36
CA ARG A 10 21.72 -1.35 -22.83
C ARG A 10 22.33 -1.73 -21.49
N ASP A 11 23.64 -1.55 -21.31
CA ASP A 11 24.34 -2.01 -20.13
C ASP A 11 24.00 -1.12 -18.94
N THR A 12 23.97 0.20 -19.15
CA THR A 12 23.50 1.15 -18.14
C THR A 12 22.02 0.94 -17.78
N PHE A 13 21.15 0.69 -18.77
CA PHE A 13 19.74 0.39 -18.52
C PHE A 13 19.58 -0.90 -17.69
N ASN A 14 20.27 -1.98 -18.06
CA ASN A 14 20.19 -3.25 -17.35
C ASN A 14 20.79 -3.17 -15.94
N HIS A 15 21.87 -2.41 -15.75
CA HIS A 15 22.50 -2.30 -14.44
C HIS A 15 21.71 -1.40 -13.49
N ILE A 16 21.15 -0.30 -13.98
CA ILE A 16 20.48 0.67 -13.11
C ILE A 16 18.98 0.40 -13.04
N VAL A 17 18.31 0.42 -14.19
CA VAL A 17 16.83 0.40 -14.24
C VAL A 17 16.31 -0.99 -13.93
N LYS A 18 16.85 -2.02 -14.58
CA LYS A 18 16.40 -3.40 -14.37
C LYS A 18 16.71 -3.88 -12.96
N GLU A 19 17.91 -3.62 -12.44
CA GLU A 19 18.28 -4.00 -11.07
C GLU A 19 17.39 -3.30 -10.02
N ALA A 20 17.11 -2.00 -10.20
CA ALA A 20 16.20 -1.28 -9.31
C ALA A 20 14.77 -1.87 -9.36
N ALA A 21 14.26 -2.18 -10.56
CA ALA A 21 12.95 -2.79 -10.73
C ALA A 21 12.87 -4.18 -10.08
N GLU A 22 13.90 -5.03 -10.25
CA GLU A 22 13.96 -6.36 -9.65
C GLU A 22 14.04 -6.30 -8.12
N LYS A 23 14.88 -5.40 -7.55
CA LYS A 23 14.96 -5.20 -6.10
C LYS A 23 13.64 -4.70 -5.53
N LYS A 24 12.99 -3.76 -6.21
CA LYS A 24 11.66 -3.26 -5.82
C LYS A 24 10.66 -4.42 -5.78
N ARG A 25 10.58 -5.22 -6.85
CA ARG A 25 9.69 -6.37 -6.95
C ARG A 25 9.93 -7.41 -5.86
N GLN A 26 11.18 -7.75 -5.57
CA GLN A 26 11.54 -8.69 -4.50
C GLN A 26 11.12 -8.19 -3.11
N ARG A 27 11.35 -6.90 -2.82
CA ARG A 27 10.94 -6.29 -1.55
C ARG A 27 9.42 -6.36 -1.38
N TYR A 28 8.65 -5.98 -2.40
CA TYR A 28 7.20 -6.02 -2.32
C TYR A 28 6.65 -7.45 -2.25
N ASP A 29 7.13 -8.41 -3.04
CA ASP A 29 6.64 -9.78 -2.95
C ASP A 29 6.91 -10.39 -1.56
N ALA A 30 8.11 -10.18 -1.00
CA ALA A 30 8.47 -10.65 0.34
C ALA A 30 7.65 -9.99 1.46
N PHE A 31 7.20 -8.75 1.26
CA PHE A 31 6.34 -8.04 2.19
C PHE A 31 4.88 -8.49 2.06
N LEU A 32 4.33 -8.49 0.83
CA LEU A 32 2.95 -8.85 0.54
C LEU A 32 2.65 -10.32 0.85
N SER A 33 3.64 -11.22 0.75
CA SER A 33 3.48 -12.61 1.14
C SER A 33 3.17 -12.80 2.63
N LYS A 34 3.44 -11.79 3.47
CA LYS A 34 3.15 -11.82 4.92
C LYS A 34 1.74 -11.35 5.25
N VAL A 35 1.06 -10.68 4.31
CA VAL A 35 -0.28 -10.13 4.52
C VAL A 35 -1.30 -11.27 4.40
N PRO A 36 -2.02 -11.65 5.47
CA PRO A 36 -2.90 -12.83 5.44
C PRO A 36 -3.99 -12.79 4.37
N LEU A 37 -4.51 -11.59 4.08
CA LEU A 37 -5.51 -11.36 3.04
C LEU A 37 -5.03 -11.79 1.64
N LEU A 38 -3.72 -11.72 1.40
CA LEU A 38 -3.10 -11.99 0.10
C LEU A 38 -2.51 -13.42 0.01
N SER A 39 -2.68 -14.23 1.06
CA SER A 39 -2.07 -15.56 1.18
C SER A 39 -2.56 -16.57 0.13
N SER A 40 -3.75 -16.36 -0.44
CA SER A 40 -4.29 -17.21 -1.50
C SER A 40 -3.78 -16.85 -2.90
N MET A 41 -3.08 -15.72 -3.06
CA MET A 41 -2.57 -15.27 -4.36
C MET A 41 -1.27 -15.99 -4.69
N ASP A 42 -1.10 -16.38 -5.96
CA ASP A 42 0.17 -16.91 -6.43
C ASP A 42 1.24 -15.80 -6.63
N ALA A 43 2.48 -16.18 -6.95
CA ALA A 43 3.57 -15.21 -7.13
C ALA A 43 3.35 -14.27 -8.33
N TYR A 44 2.64 -14.71 -9.36
CA TYR A 44 2.31 -13.89 -10.52
C TYR A 44 1.25 -12.86 -10.18
N GLU A 45 0.16 -13.27 -9.52
CA GLU A 45 -0.91 -12.39 -9.04
C GLU A 45 -0.39 -11.36 -8.03
N ARG A 46 0.45 -11.77 -7.07
CA ARG A 46 1.08 -10.84 -6.12
C ARG A 46 2.00 -9.86 -6.82
N SER A 47 2.71 -10.28 -7.87
CA SER A 47 3.52 -9.38 -8.68
C SER A 47 2.66 -8.32 -9.37
N GLN A 48 1.53 -8.71 -9.96
CA GLN A 48 0.61 -7.75 -10.58
C GLN A 48 0.04 -6.76 -9.56
N LEU A 49 -0.29 -7.24 -8.35
CA LEU A 49 -0.70 -6.36 -7.25
C LEU A 49 0.42 -5.39 -6.86
N SER A 50 1.66 -5.87 -6.74
CA SER A 50 2.81 -5.03 -6.37
C SER A 50 3.07 -3.91 -7.38
N ASP A 51 2.81 -4.15 -8.67
CA ASP A 51 2.94 -3.15 -9.72
C ASP A 51 1.82 -2.09 -9.66
N ALA A 52 0.64 -2.45 -9.12
CA ALA A 52 -0.52 -1.57 -8.99
C ALA A 52 -0.52 -0.73 -7.70
N LEU A 53 0.23 -1.13 -6.67
CA LEU A 53 0.29 -0.42 -5.40
C LEU A 53 0.92 0.97 -5.56
N LYS A 54 0.34 1.94 -4.85
CA LYS A 54 0.85 3.30 -4.75
C LYS A 54 1.21 3.59 -3.30
N VAL A 55 2.38 4.18 -3.10
CA VAL A 55 2.82 4.64 -1.77
C VAL A 55 2.11 5.96 -1.47
N GLU A 56 1.45 6.02 -0.32
CA GLU A 56 0.82 7.22 0.23
C GLU A 56 1.31 7.36 1.69
N THR A 57 1.87 8.51 2.04
CA THR A 57 2.49 8.76 3.34
C THR A 57 1.60 9.69 4.16
N PHE A 58 1.45 9.39 5.45
CA PHE A 58 0.63 10.16 6.38
C PHE A 58 1.46 10.59 7.58
N GLU A 59 1.35 11.85 7.97
CA GLU A 59 1.98 12.37 9.18
C GLU A 59 1.24 11.89 10.43
N GLN A 60 1.93 11.87 11.57
CA GLN A 60 1.31 11.56 12.86
C GLN A 60 0.08 12.45 13.11
N GLY A 61 -1.04 11.81 13.45
CA GLY A 61 -2.32 12.47 13.72
C GLY A 61 -3.21 12.65 12.48
N GLN A 62 -2.70 12.41 11.27
CA GLN A 62 -3.54 12.46 10.07
C GLN A 62 -4.48 11.26 9.98
N LYS A 63 -5.72 11.51 9.57
CA LYS A 63 -6.71 10.47 9.30
C LYS A 63 -6.46 9.87 7.91
N VAL A 64 -6.27 8.56 7.86
CA VAL A 64 -6.07 7.79 6.62
C VAL A 64 -7.43 7.45 5.98
N ILE A 65 -8.41 7.09 6.81
CA ILE A 65 -9.81 6.94 6.41
C ILE A 65 -10.71 7.51 7.52
N GLU A 66 -11.89 8.00 7.15
CA GLU A 66 -12.85 8.58 8.08
C GLU A 66 -14.14 7.73 8.15
N GLU A 67 -14.65 7.49 9.36
CA GLU A 67 -15.91 6.79 9.58
C GLU A 67 -17.06 7.48 8.81
N GLY A 68 -17.91 6.69 8.16
CA GLY A 68 -19.06 7.20 7.40
C GLY A 68 -18.72 7.76 6.01
N ALA A 69 -17.43 7.94 5.67
CA ALA A 69 -17.04 8.32 4.32
C ALA A 69 -17.23 7.18 3.32
N ALA A 70 -17.38 7.50 2.04
CA ALA A 70 -17.28 6.51 0.97
C ALA A 70 -15.84 5.93 0.94
N GLY A 71 -15.71 4.65 0.65
CA GLY A 71 -14.42 3.97 0.60
C GLY A 71 -14.15 3.34 -0.75
N ASP A 72 -13.10 3.80 -1.43
CA ASP A 72 -12.62 3.31 -2.73
C ASP A 72 -11.17 2.80 -2.70
N LYS A 73 -10.49 2.97 -1.55
CA LYS A 73 -9.10 2.51 -1.31
C LYS A 73 -9.01 1.42 -0.24
N PHE A 74 -8.00 0.57 -0.39
CA PHE A 74 -7.54 -0.40 0.59
C PHE A 74 -6.08 -0.09 0.93
N TYR A 75 -5.69 -0.27 2.19
CA TYR A 75 -4.36 0.10 2.68
C TYR A 75 -3.67 -1.09 3.33
N ILE A 76 -2.36 -1.18 3.10
CA ILE A 76 -1.43 -2.08 3.80
C ILE A 76 -0.37 -1.18 4.44
N ILE A 77 -0.04 -1.41 5.70
CA ILE A 77 0.94 -0.60 6.42
C ILE A 77 2.33 -1.14 6.12
N GLU A 78 3.13 -0.41 5.34
CA GLU A 78 4.54 -0.75 5.11
C GLU A 78 5.40 -0.47 6.35
N GLU A 79 5.14 0.65 7.03
CA GLU A 79 5.89 1.14 8.19
C GLU A 79 4.96 1.95 9.12
N GLY A 80 5.29 1.98 10.41
CA GLY A 80 4.58 2.77 11.44
C GLY A 80 3.35 2.13 12.05
N LEU A 81 2.66 2.94 12.85
CA LEU A 81 1.48 2.54 13.62
C LEU A 81 0.24 3.33 13.20
N CYS A 82 -0.89 2.64 13.14
CA CYS A 82 -2.21 3.24 12.93
C CYS A 82 -3.19 2.75 13.99
N VAL A 83 -4.21 3.55 14.29
CA VAL A 83 -5.27 3.19 15.24
C VAL A 83 -6.63 3.45 14.62
N ALA A 84 -7.52 2.46 14.68
CA ALA A 84 -8.93 2.60 14.35
C ALA A 84 -9.75 3.05 15.57
N THR A 85 -10.58 4.07 15.37
CA THR A 85 -11.60 4.49 16.33
C THR A 85 -12.99 4.45 15.70
N LYS A 86 -14.00 4.11 16.51
CA LYS A 86 -15.42 4.22 16.16
C LYS A 86 -16.08 5.18 17.13
N GLY A 87 -16.48 6.36 16.64
CA GLY A 87 -16.66 7.52 17.52
C GLY A 87 -15.39 7.79 18.33
N ASP A 88 -15.53 7.87 19.66
CA ASP A 88 -14.42 8.15 20.59
C ASP A 88 -13.73 6.90 21.14
N THR A 89 -14.15 5.71 20.72
CA THR A 89 -13.63 4.44 21.24
C THR A 89 -12.61 3.85 20.27
N GLU A 90 -11.41 3.55 20.76
CA GLU A 90 -10.43 2.75 20.04
C GLU A 90 -10.90 1.29 19.92
N VAL A 91 -10.88 0.77 18.69
CA VAL A 91 -11.38 -0.58 18.38
C VAL A 91 -10.30 -1.51 17.84
N MET A 92 -9.21 -0.97 17.30
CA MET A 92 -8.11 -1.76 16.75
C MET A 92 -6.84 -0.92 16.63
N SER A 93 -5.69 -1.55 16.81
CA SER A 93 -4.38 -0.99 16.47
C SER A 93 -3.75 -1.82 15.35
N TYR A 94 -2.92 -1.16 14.54
CA TYR A 94 -2.27 -1.76 13.38
C TYR A 94 -0.80 -1.36 13.34
N ALA A 95 0.04 -2.27 12.86
CA ALA A 95 1.46 -2.08 12.66
C ALA A 95 1.89 -2.55 11.25
N ALA A 96 3.19 -2.45 10.95
CA ALA A 96 3.75 -2.90 9.69
C ALA A 96 3.35 -4.36 9.36
N GLY A 97 2.78 -4.57 8.16
CA GLY A 97 2.23 -5.84 7.69
C GLY A 97 0.73 -6.01 7.88
N ASP A 98 0.10 -5.18 8.73
CA ASP A 98 -1.36 -5.15 8.86
C ASP A 98 -2.00 -4.38 7.71
N TYR A 99 -3.32 -4.52 7.59
CA TYR A 99 -4.12 -3.90 6.54
C TYR A 99 -5.48 -3.43 7.07
N PHE A 100 -6.11 -2.50 6.34
CA PHE A 100 -7.47 -2.04 6.63
C PHE A 100 -8.15 -1.41 5.40
N GLY A 101 -9.46 -1.22 5.50
CA GLY A 101 -10.28 -0.54 4.49
C GLY A 101 -10.91 -1.47 3.46
N GLU A 102 -10.67 -2.76 3.55
CA GLU A 102 -11.25 -3.82 2.72
C GLU A 102 -12.78 -3.93 2.89
N LEU A 103 -13.29 -3.69 4.09
CA LEU A 103 -14.72 -3.87 4.39
C LEU A 103 -15.64 -2.99 3.54
N ALA A 104 -15.23 -1.75 3.26
CA ALA A 104 -16.01 -0.82 2.45
C ALA A 104 -16.08 -1.26 0.99
N LEU A 105 -14.97 -1.82 0.47
CA LEU A 105 -14.88 -2.32 -0.90
C LEU A 105 -15.69 -3.61 -1.09
N ILE A 106 -15.60 -4.54 -0.14
CA ILE A 106 -16.27 -5.84 -0.23
C ILE A 106 -17.79 -5.69 -0.04
N ASN A 107 -18.20 -4.89 0.94
CA ASN A 107 -19.61 -4.79 1.33
C ASN A 107 -20.37 -3.65 0.63
N ASN A 108 -19.68 -2.83 -0.17
CA ASN A 108 -20.22 -1.61 -0.79
C ASN A 108 -20.96 -0.72 0.24
N LYS A 109 -20.32 -0.48 1.38
CA LYS A 109 -20.83 0.31 2.51
C LYS A 109 -19.83 1.41 2.89
N PRO A 110 -20.29 2.49 3.55
CA PRO A 110 -19.38 3.49 4.12
C PRO A 110 -18.34 2.89 5.07
N ARG A 111 -17.22 3.61 5.27
CA ARG A 111 -16.16 3.22 6.22
C ARG A 111 -16.74 3.00 7.61
N ALA A 112 -16.42 1.86 8.23
CA ALA A 112 -16.96 1.44 9.51
C ALA A 112 -16.30 2.11 10.73
N ALA A 113 -15.12 2.70 10.54
CA ALA A 113 -14.29 3.32 11.57
C ALA A 113 -13.38 4.37 10.92
N THR A 114 -12.86 5.29 11.73
CA THR A 114 -11.80 6.23 11.37
C THR A 114 -10.46 5.58 11.67
N VAL A 115 -9.48 5.65 10.78
CA VAL A 115 -8.12 5.20 11.04
C VAL A 115 -7.18 6.38 11.02
N THR A 116 -6.37 6.53 12.06
CA THR A 116 -5.44 7.65 12.25
C THR A 116 -4.01 7.14 12.36
N ALA A 117 -3.08 7.77 11.64
CA ALA A 117 -1.65 7.50 11.77
C ALA A 117 -1.13 7.96 13.14
N LYS A 118 -0.30 7.16 13.80
CA LYS A 118 0.26 7.44 15.13
C LYS A 118 1.78 7.68 15.12
N GLY A 119 2.43 7.50 13.97
CA GLY A 119 3.88 7.59 13.83
C GLY A 119 4.57 6.24 14.02
N ASP A 120 5.91 6.27 14.01
CA ASP A 120 6.78 5.10 14.22
C ASP A 120 7.22 4.97 15.70
#